data_AF-A0A9D5ZRZ4-F1
#
_entry.id   AF-A0A9D5ZRZ4-F1
#
_cell.length_a   1.000
_cell.length_b   1.000
_cell.length_c   1.000
_cell.angle_alpha   90.00
_cell.angle_beta   90.00
_cell.angle_gamma   90.00
#
_symmetry.space_group_name_H-M   'P 1'
#
loop_
_entity.id
_entity.type
_entity.pdbx_description
1 polymer ?
#
loop_
_entity_poly.entity_id
_entity_poly.type
_entity_poly.pdbx_seq_one_letter_code
_entity_poly.pdbx_strand_id
1 'polypeptide(L)'
;GMGYKEACDMLNIEPKQLGNNRVKNKIAQSLPEEFKPKEAIAPNKTWQEKAQVFFDMAVKELWNNAEKLEYLKGRGLTEETIKQAHLGYCQKDYFKNREDWGLETEVKENGELKKIWLPSGIVIPTFDNNELIRLRVRRLKEDSYGKYIMISGSSSKPMILGNSDIIFIVESELDAILLNQIASDSITSIALGSAQARPDKSTHSFLTGKHIVISLDADDVGAKESWQFWKKHFPEAIRYSTIDKKDIGEAYKNGVNLKTWIAGALINLGIIKPKQEQQNQHIPLVNNVSCLQLMPKKADNKSELIISLTNKLIEIIDKLDSNNYSYEVCLTMSEEAGVIYNTLEDIKTDLLNFNTPMNLELKEALCSYLNLRFKIIGNF
;
A
#
# COMPACT_ATOMS: atom_id res chain seq x y z
N GLY A 1 9.85 16.92 29.33
CA GLY A 1 11.32 16.90 29.16
C GLY A 1 11.82 18.31 29.31
N MET A 2 12.89 18.52 30.07
CA MET A 2 13.45 19.85 30.37
C MET A 2 14.49 20.23 29.30
N GLY A 3 14.58 21.52 28.94
CA GLY A 3 15.51 22.00 27.91
C GLY A 3 16.96 22.03 28.39
N TYR A 4 17.94 21.97 27.47
CA TYR A 4 19.38 21.95 27.79
C TYR A 4 19.82 23.13 28.68
N LYS A 5 19.26 24.32 28.45
CA LYS A 5 19.57 25.51 29.26
C LYS A 5 19.00 25.39 30.68
N GLU A 6 17.74 24.97 30.82
CA GLU A 6 17.15 24.68 32.13
C GLU A 6 17.91 23.59 32.88
N ALA A 7 18.40 22.56 32.18
CA ALA A 7 19.22 21.51 32.78
C ALA A 7 20.59 22.03 33.25
N CYS A 8 21.23 22.93 32.50
CA CYS A 8 22.48 23.58 32.93
C CYS A 8 22.29 24.48 34.15
N ASP A 9 21.20 25.25 34.19
CA ASP A 9 20.86 26.13 35.31
C ASP A 9 20.55 25.31 36.58
N MET A 10 19.85 24.18 36.45
CA MET A 10 19.56 23.28 37.59
C MET A 10 20.82 22.60 38.16
N LEU A 11 21.84 22.39 37.32
CA LEU A 11 23.10 21.76 37.71
C LEU A 11 24.18 22.78 38.11
N ASN A 12 23.88 24.09 38.05
CA ASN A 12 24.81 25.17 38.35
C ASN A 12 26.11 25.09 37.49
N ILE A 13 25.97 24.68 36.23
CA ILE A 13 27.06 24.54 35.25
C ILE A 13 26.90 25.65 34.22
N GLU A 14 27.95 26.45 33.97
CA GLU A 14 27.90 27.46 32.90
C GLU A 14 27.70 26.81 31.52
N PRO A 15 26.69 27.24 30.73
CA PRO A 15 26.46 26.72 29.40
C PRO A 15 27.66 27.02 28.49
N LYS A 16 28.24 26.00 27.86
CA LYS A 16 29.32 26.19 26.89
C LYS A 16 28.87 27.12 25.76
N GLN A 17 29.51 28.28 25.62
CA GLN A 17 29.31 29.17 24.48
C GLN A 17 29.74 28.48 23.19
N LEU A 18 28.78 28.03 22.39
CA LEU A 18 29.01 27.60 21.03
C LEU A 18 29.39 28.84 20.21
N GLY A 19 30.67 28.94 19.83
CA GLY A 19 31.18 30.06 19.04
C GLY A 19 30.33 30.37 17.80
N ASN A 20 30.08 31.68 17.61
CA ASN A 20 29.22 32.29 16.58
C ASN A 20 29.59 31.96 15.11
N ASN A 21 30.58 31.12 14.85
CA ASN A 21 30.94 30.63 13.51
C ASN A 21 29.98 29.54 12.98
N ARG A 22 29.21 28.87 13.85
CA ARG A 22 28.19 27.88 13.43
C ARG A 22 26.89 28.49 12.90
N VAL A 23 26.58 29.74 13.25
CA VAL A 23 25.31 30.38 12.84
C VAL A 23 25.42 31.00 11.44
N LYS A 24 26.58 31.58 11.08
CA LYS A 24 26.79 32.10 9.72
C LYS A 24 26.83 30.99 8.65
N ASN A 25 27.34 29.80 8.98
CA ASN A 25 27.33 28.65 8.07
C ASN A 25 25.97 27.94 7.95
N LYS A 26 24.98 28.25 8.80
CA LYS A 26 23.61 27.70 8.69
C LYS A 26 22.68 28.53 7.82
N ILE A 27 22.97 29.82 7.61
CA ILE A 27 22.17 30.70 6.75
C ILE A 27 22.58 30.56 5.26
N ALA A 28 23.75 29.97 5.00
CA ALA A 28 24.18 29.55 3.67
C ALA A 28 23.82 28.08 3.35
N GLN A 29 22.83 27.49 4.03
CA GLN A 29 22.18 26.26 3.55
C GLN A 29 21.25 26.62 2.39
N SER A 30 21.89 26.69 1.22
CA SER A 30 21.40 26.36 -0.11
C SER A 30 19.88 26.36 -0.28
N LEU A 31 19.40 27.21 -1.20
CA LEU A 31 18.24 26.88 -2.03
C LEU A 31 18.20 25.36 -2.29
N PRO A 32 17.04 24.68 -2.14
CA PRO A 32 16.98 23.24 -2.31
C PRO A 32 17.66 22.87 -3.63
N GLU A 33 18.73 22.07 -3.56
CA GLU A 33 19.45 21.59 -4.73
C GLU A 33 18.44 21.00 -5.70
N GLU A 34 18.43 21.52 -6.92
CA GLU A 34 17.53 21.04 -7.94
C GLU A 34 17.74 19.53 -8.15
N PHE A 35 16.67 18.75 -8.07
CA PHE A 35 16.76 17.30 -8.20
C PHE A 35 17.38 16.93 -9.55
N LYS A 36 18.50 16.21 -9.50
CA LYS A 36 19.15 15.59 -10.64
C LYS A 36 19.12 14.07 -10.46
N PRO A 37 18.38 13.33 -11.30
CA PRO A 37 18.35 11.87 -11.25
C PRO A 37 19.77 11.31 -11.32
N LYS A 38 20.14 10.49 -10.35
CA LYS A 38 21.45 9.81 -10.32
C LYS A 38 21.39 8.55 -11.16
N GLU A 39 22.51 8.19 -11.78
CA GLU A 39 22.62 6.92 -12.48
C GLU A 39 22.76 5.79 -11.46
N ALA A 40 21.96 4.73 -11.63
CA ALA A 40 22.08 3.53 -10.81
C ALA A 40 23.26 2.72 -11.31
N ILE A 41 24.23 2.46 -10.44
CA ILE A 41 25.44 1.71 -10.77
C ILE A 41 25.14 0.22 -10.62
N ALA A 42 25.51 -0.58 -11.61
CA ALA A 42 25.45 -2.04 -11.52
C ALA A 42 26.49 -2.55 -10.51
N PRO A 43 26.18 -3.57 -9.70
CA PRO A 43 27.18 -4.16 -8.82
C PRO A 43 28.36 -4.73 -9.61
N ASN A 44 29.53 -4.80 -8.98
CA ASN A 44 30.67 -5.47 -9.60
C ASN A 44 30.44 -6.98 -9.75
N LYS A 45 31.16 -7.62 -10.66
CA LYS A 45 31.00 -9.05 -10.97
C LYS A 45 31.22 -9.97 -9.76
N THR A 46 32.21 -9.66 -8.92
CA THR A 46 32.48 -10.44 -7.69
C THR A 46 31.28 -10.40 -6.74
N TRP A 47 30.65 -9.23 -6.60
CA TRP A 47 29.41 -9.08 -5.85
C TRP A 47 28.30 -9.95 -6.46
N GLN A 48 28.08 -9.87 -7.78
CA GLN A 48 27.04 -10.64 -8.46
C GLN A 48 27.21 -12.14 -8.26
N GLU A 49 28.43 -12.66 -8.39
CA GLU A 49 28.74 -14.08 -8.17
C GLU A 49 28.44 -14.53 -6.73
N LYS A 50 28.84 -13.74 -5.71
CA LYS A 50 28.55 -14.05 -4.31
C LYS A 50 27.07 -13.91 -3.98
N ALA A 51 26.42 -12.88 -4.52
CA ALA A 51 24.99 -12.65 -4.37
C ALA A 51 24.18 -13.81 -4.95
N GLN A 52 24.56 -14.31 -6.13
CA GLN A 52 23.90 -15.44 -6.77
C GLN A 52 23.96 -16.71 -5.89
N VAL A 53 25.13 -17.03 -5.33
CA VAL A 53 25.28 -18.19 -4.43
C VAL A 53 24.37 -18.06 -3.20
N PHE A 54 24.35 -16.90 -2.57
CA PHE A 54 23.47 -16.64 -1.42
C PHE A 54 21.99 -16.71 -1.80
N PHE A 55 21.63 -16.14 -2.95
CA PHE A 55 20.29 -16.12 -3.49
C PHE A 55 19.77 -17.53 -3.80
N ASP A 56 20.54 -18.36 -4.50
CA ASP A 56 20.15 -19.74 -4.83
C ASP A 56 19.90 -20.57 -3.56
N MET A 57 20.75 -20.39 -2.55
CA MET A 57 20.54 -21.00 -1.23
C MET A 57 19.23 -20.52 -0.59
N ALA A 58 18.94 -19.23 -0.64
CA ALA A 58 17.74 -18.65 -0.04
C ALA A 58 16.47 -19.11 -0.76
N VAL A 59 16.47 -19.19 -2.09
CA VAL A 59 15.33 -19.71 -2.87
C VAL A 59 15.05 -21.16 -2.46
N LYS A 60 16.08 -22.01 -2.44
CA LYS A 60 15.92 -23.40 -2.00
C LYS A 60 15.39 -23.51 -0.57
N GLU A 61 15.89 -22.68 0.34
CA GLU A 61 15.46 -22.67 1.73
C GLU A 61 13.98 -22.28 1.88
N LEU A 62 13.49 -21.30 1.10
CA LEU A 62 12.08 -20.90 1.15
C LEU A 62 11.16 -22.08 0.83
N TRP A 63 11.47 -22.85 -0.22
CA TRP A 63 10.65 -23.99 -0.64
C TRP A 63 10.71 -25.18 0.31
N ASN A 64 11.72 -25.26 1.18
CA ASN A 64 11.79 -26.24 2.26
C ASN A 64 11.15 -25.72 3.57
N ASN A 65 10.63 -24.49 3.59
CA ASN A 65 10.10 -23.84 4.78
C ASN A 65 8.62 -23.47 4.61
N ALA A 66 7.74 -24.40 4.99
CA ALA A 66 6.28 -24.23 4.87
C ALA A 66 5.76 -23.00 5.63
N GLU A 67 6.33 -22.68 6.79
CA GLU A 67 5.92 -21.51 7.60
C GLU A 67 6.15 -20.20 6.84
N LYS A 68 7.30 -20.06 6.15
CA LYS A 68 7.62 -18.84 5.41
C LYS A 68 6.90 -18.74 4.07
N LEU A 69 6.60 -19.88 3.44
CA LEU A 69 5.67 -19.90 2.31
C LEU A 69 4.28 -19.43 2.74
N GLU A 70 3.77 -19.90 3.88
CA GLU A 70 2.46 -19.49 4.39
C GLU A 70 2.44 -18.01 4.77
N TYR A 71 3.53 -17.48 5.31
CA TYR A 71 3.68 -16.04 5.52
C TYR A 71 3.50 -15.22 4.23
N LEU A 72 4.07 -15.67 3.11
CA LEU A 72 3.93 -14.99 1.81
C LEU A 72 2.53 -15.14 1.23
N LYS A 73 1.92 -16.32 1.37
CA LYS A 73 0.51 -16.56 1.00
C LYS A 73 -0.44 -15.68 1.80
N GLY A 74 -0.20 -15.52 3.09
CA GLY A 74 -0.93 -14.58 3.95
C GLY A 74 -0.74 -13.11 3.55
N ARG A 75 0.23 -12.78 2.70
CA ARG A 75 0.35 -11.46 2.03
C ARG A 75 -0.33 -11.42 0.66
N GLY A 76 -1.08 -12.45 0.28
CA GLY A 76 -1.83 -12.51 -0.98
C GLY A 76 -1.04 -13.06 -2.17
N LEU A 77 0.19 -13.52 -1.97
CA LEU A 77 1.01 -14.07 -3.05
C LEU A 77 0.68 -15.54 -3.29
N THR A 78 0.43 -15.92 -4.55
CA THR A 78 0.30 -17.32 -4.95
C THR A 78 1.67 -17.99 -5.03
N GLU A 79 1.71 -19.33 -4.96
CA GLU A 79 2.96 -20.08 -5.13
C GLU A 79 3.62 -19.79 -6.49
N GLU A 80 2.81 -19.64 -7.54
CA GLU A 80 3.30 -19.31 -8.88
C GLU A 80 3.96 -17.92 -8.90
N THR A 81 3.35 -16.92 -8.26
CA THR A 81 3.94 -15.59 -8.13
C THR A 81 5.22 -15.62 -7.29
N ILE A 82 5.24 -16.36 -6.18
CA ILE A 82 6.44 -16.53 -5.34
C ILE A 82 7.58 -17.12 -6.17
N LYS A 83 7.28 -18.12 -7.01
CA LYS A 83 8.23 -18.77 -7.90
C LYS A 83 8.73 -17.82 -8.99
N GLN A 84 7.83 -17.12 -9.68
CA GLN A 84 8.17 -16.17 -10.76
C GLN A 84 8.97 -14.96 -10.26
N ALA A 85 8.66 -14.47 -9.05
CA ALA A 85 9.44 -13.42 -8.40
C ALA A 85 10.75 -13.94 -7.79
N HIS A 86 11.00 -15.25 -7.84
CA HIS A 86 12.15 -15.94 -7.29
C HIS A 86 12.43 -15.55 -5.82
N LEU A 87 11.38 -15.50 -4.99
CA LEU A 87 11.56 -15.15 -3.59
C LEU A 87 12.36 -16.24 -2.87
N GLY A 88 13.14 -15.82 -1.87
CA GLY A 88 13.94 -16.71 -1.02
C GLY A 88 13.73 -16.44 0.47
N TYR A 89 14.33 -17.28 1.31
CA TYR A 89 14.33 -17.12 2.75
C TYR A 89 15.73 -17.33 3.33
N CYS A 90 16.17 -16.38 4.13
CA CYS A 90 17.38 -16.47 4.92
C CYS A 90 17.01 -16.75 6.38
N GLN A 91 17.38 -17.93 6.90
CA GLN A 91 16.97 -18.36 8.24
C GLN A 91 17.61 -17.57 9.38
N LYS A 92 18.85 -17.07 9.18
CA LYS A 92 19.64 -16.40 10.21
C LYS A 92 20.54 -15.35 9.60
N ASP A 93 21.02 -14.43 10.45
CA ASP A 93 21.97 -13.42 10.03
C ASP A 93 23.33 -14.03 9.67
N TYR A 94 23.93 -13.56 8.58
CA TYR A 94 25.31 -13.82 8.21
C TYR A 94 26.10 -12.52 8.14
N PHE A 95 27.35 -12.57 8.60
CA PHE A 95 28.31 -11.49 8.47
C PHE A 95 29.52 -11.99 7.69
N LYS A 96 29.84 -11.35 6.56
CA LYS A 96 30.96 -11.75 5.68
C LYS A 96 31.95 -10.60 5.50
N ASN A 97 33.15 -10.91 5.01
CA ASN A 97 34.10 -9.85 4.67
C ASN A 97 33.60 -9.09 3.45
N ARG A 98 33.87 -7.79 3.41
CA ARG A 98 33.48 -6.92 2.30
C ARG A 98 34.31 -7.20 1.04
N GLU A 99 35.61 -7.44 1.22
CA GLU A 99 36.53 -7.79 0.14
C GLU A 99 36.12 -9.07 -0.61
N ASP A 100 35.57 -10.07 0.09
CA ASP A 100 35.07 -11.31 -0.52
C ASP A 100 33.94 -11.06 -1.53
N TRP A 101 33.25 -9.93 -1.39
CA TRP A 101 32.14 -9.47 -2.24
C TRP A 101 32.59 -8.36 -3.21
N GLY A 102 33.89 -8.13 -3.37
CA GLY A 102 34.44 -7.08 -4.22
C GLY A 102 34.11 -5.66 -3.72
N LEU A 103 33.84 -5.49 -2.43
CA LEU A 103 33.53 -4.19 -1.83
C LEU A 103 34.74 -3.65 -1.07
N GLU A 104 34.88 -2.32 -1.07
CA GLU A 104 35.91 -1.62 -0.30
C GLU A 104 35.80 -1.92 1.19
N THR A 105 36.95 -2.04 1.83
CA THR A 105 37.05 -2.21 3.29
C THR A 105 36.60 -0.94 4.00
N GLU A 106 35.68 -1.10 4.96
CA GLU A 106 35.24 -0.02 5.85
C GLU A 106 35.65 -0.37 7.27
N VAL A 107 36.09 0.63 8.05
CA VAL A 107 36.45 0.46 9.46
C VAL A 107 35.35 1.11 10.32
N LYS A 108 34.89 0.40 11.33
CA LYS A 108 33.95 0.92 12.33
C LYS A 108 34.65 1.90 13.27
N GLU A 109 33.88 2.67 14.04
CA GLU A 109 34.41 3.58 15.06
C GLU A 109 35.29 2.87 16.12
N ASN A 110 35.01 1.59 16.41
CA ASN A 110 35.79 0.78 17.35
C ASN A 110 37.09 0.20 16.74
N GLY A 111 37.45 0.55 15.51
CA GLY A 111 38.66 0.07 14.82
C GLY A 111 38.51 -1.29 14.12
N GLU A 112 37.38 -1.98 14.26
CA GLU A 112 37.15 -3.26 13.58
C GLU A 112 36.73 -3.07 12.12
N LEU A 113 37.10 -4.03 11.27
CA LEU A 113 36.58 -4.06 9.90
C LEU A 113 35.07 -4.33 9.89
N LYS A 114 34.32 -3.45 9.21
CA LYS A 114 32.89 -3.60 8.98
C LYS A 114 32.64 -4.78 8.05
N LYS A 115 31.71 -5.65 8.44
CA LYS A 115 31.28 -6.80 7.65
C LYS A 115 30.11 -6.41 6.73
N ILE A 116 29.94 -7.14 5.64
CA ILE A 116 28.65 -7.14 4.93
C ILE A 116 27.66 -7.96 5.77
N TRP A 117 26.45 -7.43 5.95
CA TRP A 117 25.37 -8.08 6.69
C TRP A 117 24.34 -8.64 5.73
N LEU A 118 24.07 -9.94 5.85
CA LEU A 118 22.99 -10.65 5.16
C LEU A 118 21.97 -11.04 6.24
N PRO A 119 20.94 -10.23 6.49
CA PRO A 119 20.01 -10.48 7.59
C PRO A 119 19.09 -11.67 7.31
N SER A 120 18.59 -12.27 8.39
CA SER A 120 17.47 -13.20 8.35
C SER A 120 16.19 -12.52 7.84
N GLY A 121 15.40 -13.24 7.05
CA GLY A 121 14.16 -12.73 6.46
C GLY A 121 13.90 -13.22 5.04
N ILE A 122 12.83 -12.70 4.43
CA ILE A 122 12.48 -12.99 3.04
C ILE A 122 13.45 -12.24 2.14
N VAL A 123 14.18 -12.97 1.29
CA VAL A 123 15.11 -12.43 0.30
C VAL A 123 14.35 -12.13 -0.98
N ILE A 124 14.45 -10.89 -1.47
CA ILE A 124 13.74 -10.38 -2.63
C ILE A 124 14.79 -9.90 -3.65
N PRO A 125 14.92 -10.59 -4.79
CA PRO A 125 15.86 -10.19 -5.83
C PRO A 125 15.31 -9.03 -6.68
N THR A 126 16.20 -8.30 -7.34
CA THR A 126 15.87 -7.46 -8.48
C THR A 126 16.85 -7.75 -9.59
N PHE A 127 16.30 -8.05 -10.77
CA PHE A 127 17.06 -8.36 -11.97
C PHE A 127 17.00 -7.19 -12.96
N ASP A 128 18.08 -7.00 -13.70
CA ASP A 128 18.14 -6.10 -14.84
C ASP A 128 18.88 -6.80 -15.98
N ASN A 129 18.26 -6.90 -17.16
CA ASN A 129 18.78 -7.69 -18.29
C ASN A 129 19.25 -9.11 -17.90
N ASN A 130 18.45 -9.80 -17.07
CA ASN A 130 18.73 -11.12 -16.49
C ASN A 130 19.94 -11.20 -15.53
N GLU A 131 20.52 -10.08 -15.13
CA GLU A 131 21.57 -10.04 -14.12
C GLU A 131 20.99 -9.66 -12.76
N LEU A 132 21.44 -10.35 -11.70
CA LEU A 132 21.07 -10.02 -10.33
C LEU A 132 21.80 -8.74 -9.90
N ILE A 133 21.07 -7.63 -9.82
CA ILE A 133 21.65 -6.32 -9.51
C ILE A 133 21.38 -5.85 -8.08
N ARG A 134 20.43 -6.47 -7.38
CA ARG A 134 20.07 -6.07 -6.01
C ARG A 134 19.42 -7.21 -5.26
N LEU A 135 19.78 -7.31 -3.98
CA LEU A 135 19.11 -8.16 -3.01
C LEU A 135 18.61 -7.29 -1.85
N ARG A 136 17.33 -7.40 -1.57
CA ARG A 136 16.71 -6.76 -0.42
C ARG A 136 16.06 -7.80 0.46
N VAL A 137 16.15 -7.64 1.78
CA VAL A 137 15.63 -8.59 2.74
C VAL A 137 14.51 -7.94 3.55
N ARG A 138 13.31 -8.51 3.45
CA ARG A 138 12.21 -8.22 4.38
C ARG A 138 12.43 -9.03 5.67
N ARG A 139 12.95 -8.35 6.68
CA ARG A 139 13.18 -8.91 8.00
C ARG A 139 11.85 -9.18 8.70
N LEU A 140 11.73 -10.31 9.37
CA LEU A 140 10.55 -10.66 10.17
C LEU A 140 10.66 -10.19 11.63
N LYS A 141 11.86 -9.78 12.03
CA LYS A 141 12.13 -9.20 13.34
C LYS A 141 11.83 -7.72 13.33
N GLU A 142 11.12 -7.26 14.36
CA GLU A 142 10.86 -5.84 14.61
C GLU A 142 11.89 -5.31 15.60
N ASP A 143 12.88 -4.60 15.09
CA ASP A 143 13.89 -3.90 15.90
C ASP A 143 14.32 -2.60 15.19
N SER A 144 15.26 -1.87 15.79
CA SER A 144 15.69 -0.55 15.33
C SER A 144 16.36 -0.53 13.94
N TYR A 145 16.73 -1.68 13.38
CA TYR A 145 17.33 -1.74 12.04
C TYR A 145 16.29 -1.63 10.92
N GLY A 146 15.00 -1.76 11.23
CA GLY A 146 13.91 -1.62 10.28
C GLY A 146 13.54 -2.92 9.56
N LYS A 147 12.41 -2.83 8.85
CA LYS A 147 11.71 -3.96 8.21
C LYS A 147 12.39 -4.45 6.93
N TYR A 148 13.02 -3.55 6.17
CA TYR A 148 13.65 -3.88 4.90
C TYR A 148 15.10 -3.42 4.87
N ILE A 149 16.03 -4.34 4.59
CA ILE A 149 17.46 -4.07 4.47
C ILE A 149 17.92 -4.38 3.06
N MET A 150 18.57 -3.41 2.41
CA MET A 150 19.28 -3.64 1.15
C MET A 150 20.68 -4.16 1.44
N ILE A 151 21.07 -5.27 0.80
CA ILE A 151 22.40 -5.86 0.98
C ILE A 151 23.45 -4.90 0.40
N SER A 152 24.50 -4.59 1.16
CA SER A 152 25.55 -3.67 0.73
C SER A 152 26.16 -4.10 -0.60
N GLY A 153 26.40 -3.14 -1.50
CA GLY A 153 26.86 -3.40 -2.86
C GLY A 153 25.75 -3.59 -3.89
N SER A 154 24.49 -3.72 -3.46
CA SER A 154 23.34 -3.72 -4.38
C SER A 154 23.20 -2.37 -5.11
N SER A 155 22.66 -2.43 -6.33
CA SER A 155 22.24 -1.25 -7.08
C SER A 155 21.08 -0.52 -6.40
N SER A 156 20.98 0.79 -6.62
CA SER A 156 19.82 1.59 -6.21
C SER A 156 18.66 1.54 -7.21
N LYS A 157 18.81 0.83 -8.34
CA LYS A 157 17.75 0.70 -9.34
C LYS A 157 16.50 0.08 -8.69
N PRO A 158 15.31 0.68 -8.88
CA PRO A 158 14.08 0.14 -8.31
C PRO A 158 13.69 -1.15 -9.02
N MET A 159 12.85 -1.94 -8.36
CA MET A 159 12.18 -3.06 -9.03
C MET A 159 11.08 -2.48 -9.93
N ILE A 160 11.06 -2.90 -11.19
CA ILE A 160 10.05 -2.55 -12.19
C ILE A 160 9.48 -3.86 -12.74
N LEU A 161 8.17 -4.05 -12.65
CA LEU A 161 7.46 -5.25 -13.12
C LEU A 161 6.34 -4.86 -14.08
N GLY A 162 6.25 -5.51 -15.23
CA GLY A 162 5.28 -5.20 -16.29
C GLY A 162 5.82 -4.21 -17.33
N ASN A 163 5.06 -4.00 -18.41
CA ASN A 163 5.46 -3.16 -19.55
C ASN A 163 4.32 -2.25 -20.06
N SER A 164 3.42 -1.83 -19.17
CA SER A 164 2.31 -0.93 -19.47
C SER A 164 2.74 0.54 -19.35
N ASP A 165 1.99 1.42 -20.01
CA ASP A 165 2.13 2.88 -19.84
C ASP A 165 1.45 3.40 -18.56
N ILE A 166 0.75 2.52 -17.84
CA ILE A 166 0.09 2.82 -16.57
C ILE A 166 0.97 2.34 -15.42
N ILE A 167 1.52 3.27 -14.67
CA ILE A 167 2.53 3.02 -13.65
C ILE A 167 1.93 3.13 -12.26
N PHE A 168 2.12 2.11 -11.43
CA PHE A 168 1.84 2.15 -10.00
C PHE A 168 3.15 2.18 -9.21
N ILE A 169 3.42 3.30 -8.55
CA ILE A 169 4.59 3.47 -7.70
C ILE A 169 4.22 3.17 -6.25
N VAL A 170 4.88 2.17 -5.68
CA VAL A 170 4.68 1.68 -4.31
C VAL A 170 5.99 1.67 -3.53
N GLU A 171 5.89 1.54 -2.22
CA GLU A 171 7.06 1.58 -1.34
C GLU A 171 7.85 0.27 -1.38
N SER A 172 7.18 -0.88 -1.25
CA SER A 172 7.87 -2.16 -1.06
C SER A 172 7.79 -3.08 -2.28
N GLU A 173 8.82 -3.92 -2.45
CA GLU A 173 8.89 -4.90 -3.53
C GLU A 173 7.78 -5.95 -3.44
N LEU A 174 7.38 -6.36 -2.22
CA LEU A 174 6.28 -7.31 -2.05
C LEU A 174 4.94 -6.72 -2.52
N ASP A 175 4.73 -5.41 -2.34
CA ASP A 175 3.54 -4.73 -2.82
C ASP A 175 3.54 -4.62 -4.35
N ALA A 176 4.69 -4.31 -4.95
CA ALA A 176 4.83 -4.28 -6.41
C ALA A 176 4.58 -5.66 -7.03
N ILE A 177 5.10 -6.73 -6.42
CA ILE A 177 4.86 -8.12 -6.84
C ILE A 177 3.38 -8.46 -6.73
N LEU A 178 2.71 -8.08 -5.63
CA LEU A 178 1.28 -8.33 -5.44
C LEU A 178 0.43 -7.60 -6.49
N LEU A 179 0.73 -6.34 -6.79
CA LEU A 179 0.04 -5.59 -7.86
C LEU A 179 0.27 -6.22 -9.23
N ASN A 180 1.50 -6.63 -9.53
CA ASN A 180 1.82 -7.31 -10.80
C ASN A 180 1.09 -8.65 -10.93
N GLN A 181 0.95 -9.41 -9.84
CA GLN A 181 0.12 -10.64 -9.84
C GLN A 181 -1.33 -10.36 -10.27
N ILE A 182 -1.87 -9.21 -9.88
CA ILE A 182 -3.29 -8.89 -10.09
C ILE A 182 -3.57 -8.37 -11.50
N ALA A 183 -2.63 -7.59 -12.07
CA ALA A 183 -2.86 -6.81 -13.29
C ALA A 183 -1.60 -6.70 -14.18
N SER A 184 -0.79 -7.75 -14.26
CA SER A 184 0.47 -7.78 -15.05
C SER A 184 0.32 -7.40 -16.53
N ASP A 185 -0.86 -7.57 -17.11
CA ASP A 185 -1.19 -7.22 -18.49
C ASP A 185 -1.56 -5.74 -18.66
N SER A 186 -1.93 -5.06 -17.58
CA SER A 186 -2.59 -3.76 -17.61
C SER A 186 -1.77 -2.66 -16.95
N ILE A 187 -0.88 -2.99 -16.01
CA ILE A 187 -0.08 -2.01 -15.26
C ILE A 187 1.40 -2.43 -15.21
N THR A 188 2.25 -1.42 -14.99
CA THR A 188 3.62 -1.61 -14.53
C THR A 188 3.70 -1.18 -13.07
N SER A 189 4.16 -2.06 -12.18
CA SER A 189 4.40 -1.71 -10.77
C SER A 189 5.88 -1.41 -10.54
N ILE A 190 6.16 -0.36 -9.76
CA ILE A 190 7.52 0.07 -9.41
C ILE A 190 7.65 0.19 -7.91
N ALA A 191 8.61 -0.53 -7.32
CA ALA A 191 8.95 -0.39 -5.90
C ALA A 191 10.20 0.48 -5.72
N LEU A 192 10.05 1.65 -5.10
CA LEU A 192 11.14 2.60 -4.86
C LEU A 192 11.95 2.31 -3.59
N GLY A 193 11.36 1.57 -2.67
CA GLY A 193 11.99 1.13 -1.44
C GLY A 193 11.84 2.05 -0.23
N SER A 194 11.38 3.28 -0.42
CA SER A 194 10.89 4.16 0.65
C SER A 194 10.01 5.26 0.07
N ALA A 195 9.13 5.86 0.88
CA ALA A 195 8.34 7.02 0.48
C ALA A 195 9.17 8.25 0.07
N GLN A 196 10.42 8.34 0.53
CA GLN A 196 11.34 9.44 0.19
C GLN A 196 12.33 9.11 -0.93
N ALA A 197 12.37 7.86 -1.38
CA ALA A 197 13.16 7.51 -2.55
C ALA A 197 12.64 8.22 -3.80
N ARG A 198 13.56 8.45 -4.73
CA ARG A 198 13.32 9.13 -6.01
C ARG A 198 13.86 8.23 -7.12
N PRO A 199 13.26 8.25 -8.32
CA PRO A 199 13.71 7.40 -9.41
C PRO A 199 15.15 7.77 -9.82
N ASP A 200 15.95 6.76 -10.16
CA ASP A 200 17.24 6.97 -10.84
C ASP A 200 17.03 7.57 -12.24
N LYS A 201 18.11 7.91 -12.93
CA LYS A 201 18.07 8.54 -14.26
C LYS A 201 17.33 7.73 -15.31
N SER A 202 17.54 6.41 -15.36
CA SER A 202 16.86 5.53 -16.31
C SER A 202 15.39 5.41 -15.97
N THR A 203 15.06 5.22 -14.69
CA THR A 203 13.67 5.13 -14.22
C THR A 203 12.93 6.45 -14.43
N HIS A 204 13.56 7.59 -14.15
CA HIS A 204 12.96 8.91 -14.37
C HIS A 204 12.65 9.15 -15.85
N SER A 205 13.56 8.74 -16.73
CA SER A 205 13.35 8.81 -18.19
C SER A 205 12.20 7.89 -18.62
N PHE A 206 12.15 6.66 -18.09
CA PHE A 206 11.07 5.70 -18.36
C PHE A 206 9.68 6.22 -17.96
N LEU A 207 9.60 6.97 -16.85
CA LEU A 207 8.36 7.56 -16.35
C LEU A 207 7.84 8.74 -17.18
N THR A 208 8.67 9.33 -18.04
CA THR A 208 8.28 10.50 -18.83
C THR A 208 7.16 10.15 -19.81
N GLY A 209 6.05 10.88 -19.77
CA GLY A 209 4.88 10.66 -20.63
C GLY A 209 4.01 9.46 -20.25
N LYS A 210 4.22 8.85 -19.07
CA LYS A 210 3.43 7.74 -18.56
C LYS A 210 2.28 8.23 -17.66
N HIS A 211 1.25 7.41 -17.49
CA HIS A 211 0.19 7.66 -16.51
C HIS A 211 0.61 7.11 -15.15
N ILE A 212 0.85 7.99 -14.17
CA ILE A 212 1.49 7.60 -12.92
C ILE A 212 0.53 7.68 -11.73
N VAL A 213 0.44 6.59 -10.97
CA VAL A 213 -0.26 6.49 -9.70
C VAL A 213 0.77 6.36 -8.58
N ILE A 214 0.78 7.31 -7.66
CA ILE A 214 1.65 7.31 -6.48
C ILE A 214 0.87 6.76 -5.27
N SER A 215 1.28 5.59 -4.79
CA SER A 215 0.75 4.91 -3.59
C SER A 215 1.88 4.62 -2.59
N LEU A 216 2.54 5.68 -2.14
CA LEU A 216 3.62 5.62 -1.14
C LEU A 216 3.06 5.85 0.27
N ASP A 217 3.57 5.10 1.25
CA ASP A 217 3.22 5.23 2.66
C ASP A 217 3.99 6.40 3.27
N ALA A 218 3.37 7.57 3.28
CA ALA A 218 3.99 8.75 3.83
C ALA A 218 3.13 9.32 4.97
N ASP A 219 3.78 9.56 6.11
CA ASP A 219 3.21 10.33 7.22
C ASP A 219 2.84 11.76 6.76
N ASP A 220 2.00 12.47 7.51
CA ASP A 220 1.42 13.73 7.02
C ASP A 220 2.48 14.82 6.70
N VAL A 221 3.68 14.72 7.28
CA VAL A 221 4.79 15.66 7.04
C VAL A 221 5.63 15.23 5.83
N GLY A 222 6.12 14.00 5.79
CA GLY A 222 6.89 13.45 4.68
C GLY A 222 6.09 13.27 3.40
N ALA A 223 4.77 13.08 3.51
CA ALA A 223 3.85 12.99 2.39
C ALA A 223 3.77 14.28 1.59
N LYS A 224 3.81 15.44 2.26
CA LYS A 224 3.74 16.73 1.58
C LYS A 224 4.98 16.95 0.72
N GLU A 225 6.16 16.77 1.30
CA GLU A 225 7.42 16.94 0.56
C GLU A 225 7.53 15.95 -0.60
N SER A 226 7.26 14.66 -0.35
CA SER A 226 7.27 13.64 -1.39
C SER A 226 6.28 13.96 -2.50
N TRP A 227 5.07 14.40 -2.16
CA TRP A 227 4.08 14.78 -3.17
C TRP A 227 4.48 16.02 -3.99
N GLN A 228 5.10 17.03 -3.37
CA GLN A 228 5.60 18.20 -4.10
C GLN A 228 6.63 17.81 -5.15
N PHE A 229 7.50 16.84 -4.85
CA PHE A 229 8.44 16.29 -5.83
C PHE A 229 7.69 15.69 -7.03
N TRP A 230 6.76 14.76 -6.78
CA TRP A 230 6.04 14.06 -7.85
C TRP A 230 5.25 15.03 -8.72
N LYS A 231 4.51 15.96 -8.09
CA LYS A 231 3.73 16.96 -8.81
C LYS A 231 4.59 17.92 -9.63
N LYS A 232 5.80 18.27 -9.15
CA LYS A 232 6.73 19.15 -9.89
C LYS A 232 7.28 18.46 -11.13
N HIS A 233 7.69 17.20 -11.03
CA HIS A 233 8.38 16.48 -12.10
C HIS A 233 7.43 15.69 -13.02
N PHE A 234 6.27 15.31 -12.51
CA PHE A 234 5.24 14.56 -13.22
C PHE A 234 3.86 15.17 -12.90
N PRO A 235 3.50 16.31 -13.52
CA PRO A 235 2.28 17.04 -13.17
C PRO A 235 0.97 16.27 -13.37
N GLU A 236 0.97 15.27 -14.25
CA GLU A 236 -0.17 14.39 -14.53
C GLU A 236 -0.26 13.18 -13.58
N ALA A 237 0.75 12.98 -12.73
CA ALA A 237 0.69 11.93 -11.73
C ALA A 237 -0.46 12.21 -10.75
N ILE A 238 -1.13 11.16 -10.31
CA ILE A 238 -2.13 11.24 -9.23
C ILE A 238 -1.59 10.57 -7.98
N ARG A 239 -2.08 11.02 -6.82
CA ARG A 239 -1.91 10.29 -5.57
C ARG A 239 -3.15 9.45 -5.33
N TYR A 240 -2.97 8.15 -5.13
CA TYR A 240 -4.06 7.22 -4.86
C TYR A 240 -3.59 6.19 -3.83
N SER A 241 -3.97 6.39 -2.57
CA SER A 241 -3.62 5.49 -1.46
C SER A 241 -4.72 4.46 -1.21
N THR A 242 -4.39 3.43 -0.45
CA THR A 242 -5.38 2.52 0.13
C THR A 242 -6.22 3.23 1.21
N ILE A 243 -7.37 2.63 1.54
CA ILE A 243 -8.19 3.03 2.69
C ILE A 243 -7.34 2.85 3.97
N ASP A 244 -7.41 3.79 4.90
CA ASP A 244 -6.62 3.86 6.15
C ASP A 244 -5.11 4.12 6.01
N LYS A 245 -4.60 4.51 4.82
CA LYS A 245 -3.17 4.79 4.58
C LYS A 245 -2.24 3.60 4.91
N LYS A 246 -2.72 2.37 4.74
CA LYS A 246 -1.95 1.13 4.96
C LYS A 246 -1.18 0.70 3.70
N ASP A 247 -0.12 -0.09 3.86
CA ASP A 247 0.58 -0.65 2.71
C ASP A 247 -0.34 -1.59 1.89
N ILE A 248 -0.01 -1.86 0.62
CA ILE A 248 -0.88 -2.67 -0.28
C ILE A 248 -1.10 -4.07 0.31
N GLY A 249 -0.06 -4.69 0.88
CA GLY A 249 -0.17 -5.99 1.52
C GLY A 249 -1.06 -5.98 2.77
N GLU A 250 -1.05 -4.92 3.56
CA GLU A 250 -1.93 -4.72 4.72
C GLU A 250 -3.37 -4.44 4.27
N ALA A 251 -3.57 -3.64 3.23
CA ALA A 251 -4.89 -3.43 2.65
C ALA A 251 -5.49 -4.75 2.17
N TYR A 252 -4.71 -5.58 1.47
CA TYR A 252 -5.13 -6.93 1.07
C TYR A 252 -5.49 -7.80 2.28
N LYS A 253 -4.65 -7.82 3.32
CA LYS A 253 -4.91 -8.57 4.56
C LYS A 253 -6.19 -8.14 5.27
N ASN A 254 -6.57 -6.87 5.14
CA ASN A 254 -7.81 -6.34 5.69
C ASN A 254 -9.00 -6.48 4.73
N GLY A 255 -8.91 -7.32 3.70
CA GLY A 255 -10.03 -7.64 2.80
C GLY A 255 -10.24 -6.67 1.64
N VAL A 256 -9.34 -5.71 1.40
CA VAL A 256 -9.48 -4.79 0.27
C VAL A 256 -9.36 -5.55 -1.06
N ASN A 257 -10.39 -5.44 -1.91
CA ASN A 257 -10.33 -5.95 -3.27
C ASN A 257 -9.42 -5.07 -4.13
N LEU A 258 -8.17 -5.52 -4.29
CA LEU A 258 -7.14 -4.77 -5.03
C LEU A 258 -7.46 -4.60 -6.52
N LYS A 259 -8.25 -5.48 -7.16
CA LYS A 259 -8.70 -5.26 -8.56
C LYS A 259 -9.60 -4.03 -8.65
N THR A 260 -10.56 -3.92 -7.74
CA THR A 260 -11.45 -2.76 -7.64
C THR A 260 -10.66 -1.49 -7.31
N TRP A 261 -9.68 -1.59 -6.41
CA TRP A 261 -8.81 -0.46 -6.07
C TRP A 261 -8.01 0.04 -7.28
N ILE A 262 -7.39 -0.86 -8.06
CA ILE A 262 -6.70 -0.52 -9.32
C ILE A 262 -7.68 0.18 -10.27
N ALA A 263 -8.88 -0.40 -10.49
CA ALA A 263 -9.89 0.20 -11.38
C ALA A 263 -10.28 1.63 -10.93
N GLY A 264 -10.41 1.88 -9.63
CA GLY A 264 -10.67 3.22 -9.09
C GLY A 264 -9.56 4.22 -9.39
N ALA A 265 -8.29 3.78 -9.32
CA ALA A 265 -7.15 4.60 -9.72
C ALA A 265 -7.18 4.91 -11.23
N LEU A 266 -7.51 3.92 -12.07
CA LEU A 266 -7.63 4.10 -13.53
C LEU A 266 -8.76 5.09 -13.91
N ILE A 267 -9.86 5.08 -13.17
CA ILE A 267 -10.95 6.07 -13.33
C ILE A 267 -10.46 7.47 -12.94
N ASN A 268 -9.70 7.60 -11.85
CA ASN A 268 -9.13 8.88 -11.43
C ASN A 268 -8.12 9.43 -12.44
N LEU A 269 -7.37 8.55 -13.11
CA LEU A 269 -6.51 8.90 -14.23
C LEU A 269 -7.28 9.27 -15.51
N GLY A 270 -8.59 9.01 -15.57
CA GLY A 270 -9.42 9.22 -16.76
C GLY A 270 -9.18 8.21 -17.89
N ILE A 271 -8.45 7.11 -17.62
CA ILE A 271 -8.10 6.09 -18.62
C ILE A 271 -9.31 5.23 -18.96
N ILE A 272 -10.03 4.78 -17.93
CA ILE A 272 -11.27 4.05 -18.09
C ILE A 272 -12.42 4.96 -17.69
N LYS A 273 -13.44 5.03 -18.53
CA LYS A 273 -14.67 5.72 -18.15
C LYS A 273 -15.45 4.81 -17.21
N PRO A 274 -16.04 5.34 -16.13
CA PRO A 274 -17.13 4.63 -15.48
C PRO A 274 -18.18 4.37 -16.56
N LYS A 275 -18.73 3.15 -16.62
CA LYS A 275 -19.77 2.82 -17.61
C LYS A 275 -20.87 3.88 -17.53
N GLN A 276 -20.97 4.73 -18.55
CA GLN A 276 -22.09 5.65 -18.71
C GLN A 276 -23.28 4.83 -19.21
N GLU A 277 -24.38 4.86 -18.46
CA GLU A 277 -25.66 4.33 -18.92
C GLU A 277 -26.03 5.00 -20.26
N GLN A 278 -26.40 4.21 -21.26
CA GLN A 278 -26.89 4.73 -22.52
C GLN A 278 -28.17 5.54 -22.28
N GLN A 279 -28.05 6.86 -22.31
CA GLN A 279 -29.17 7.77 -22.47
C GLN A 279 -29.77 7.57 -23.87
N ASN A 280 -30.91 6.90 -23.97
CA ASN A 280 -31.80 7.05 -25.12
C ASN A 280 -33.27 7.15 -24.66
N GLN A 281 -33.74 8.40 -24.70
CA GLN A 281 -35.05 8.85 -25.19
C GLN A 281 -36.28 7.99 -24.90
N HIS A 282 -36.83 8.15 -23.70
CA HIS A 282 -38.19 8.61 -23.42
C HIS A 282 -38.30 8.62 -21.90
N ILE A 283 -38.89 9.66 -21.32
CA ILE A 283 -39.24 9.64 -19.91
C ILE A 283 -40.60 8.94 -19.80
N PRO A 284 -40.66 7.68 -19.36
CA PRO A 284 -41.67 7.25 -18.42
C PRO A 284 -40.99 7.14 -17.05
N LEU A 285 -41.70 7.49 -15.98
CA LEU A 285 -41.21 7.44 -14.61
C LEU A 285 -40.30 6.22 -14.37
N VAL A 286 -39.09 6.53 -13.89
CA VAL A 286 -38.03 5.66 -13.32
C VAL A 286 -38.40 4.18 -13.24
N ASN A 287 -37.93 3.38 -14.20
CA ASN A 287 -38.32 1.96 -14.32
C ASN A 287 -37.16 1.00 -14.55
N ASN A 288 -35.95 1.25 -14.04
CA ASN A 288 -34.92 0.20 -13.93
C ASN A 288 -33.89 0.40 -12.79
N VAL A 289 -34.23 1.22 -11.79
CA VAL A 289 -33.74 0.96 -10.43
C VAL A 289 -34.89 0.26 -9.74
N SER A 290 -34.71 -1.01 -9.36
CA SER A 290 -35.65 -1.69 -8.49
C SER A 290 -35.65 -0.94 -7.15
N CYS A 291 -36.53 0.06 -7.00
CA CYS A 291 -36.74 0.73 -5.73
C CYS A 291 -37.26 -0.33 -4.76
N LEU A 292 -36.40 -0.76 -3.85
CA LEU A 292 -36.73 -1.78 -2.87
C LEU A 292 -37.27 -1.08 -1.64
N GLN A 293 -38.59 -0.98 -1.60
CA GLN A 293 -39.31 -0.44 -0.47
C GLN A 293 -39.28 -1.46 0.67
N LEU A 294 -38.46 -1.18 1.68
CA LEU A 294 -38.40 -1.98 2.89
C LEU A 294 -39.45 -1.43 3.87
N MET A 295 -40.57 -2.16 3.99
CA MET A 295 -41.54 -1.95 5.06
C MET A 295 -41.29 -3.01 6.14
N PRO A 296 -40.54 -2.69 7.21
CA PRO A 296 -40.37 -3.63 8.30
C PRO A 296 -41.74 -3.95 8.93
N LYS A 297 -41.93 -5.20 9.36
CA LYS A 297 -43.10 -5.53 10.18
C LYS A 297 -43.01 -4.76 11.50
N LYS A 298 -44.17 -4.49 12.11
CA LYS A 298 -44.27 -3.88 13.45
C LYS A 298 -43.27 -4.56 14.40
N ALA A 299 -42.37 -3.79 14.97
CA ALA A 299 -41.27 -4.28 15.79
C ALA A 299 -41.33 -3.57 17.14
N ASP A 300 -41.33 -4.34 18.23
CA ASP A 300 -41.50 -3.78 19.57
C ASP A 300 -40.19 -3.26 20.16
N ASN A 301 -39.05 -3.63 19.54
CA ASN A 301 -37.73 -3.18 19.93
C ASN A 301 -36.74 -3.10 18.76
N LYS A 302 -35.62 -2.42 19.02
CA LYS A 302 -34.53 -2.16 18.06
C LYS A 302 -33.96 -3.43 17.43
N SER A 303 -33.81 -4.50 18.21
CA SER A 303 -33.22 -5.76 17.76
C SER A 303 -34.12 -6.50 16.76
N GLU A 304 -35.43 -6.56 17.02
CA GLU A 304 -36.40 -7.16 16.11
C GLU A 304 -36.49 -6.42 14.77
N LEU A 305 -36.43 -5.08 14.82
CA LEU A 305 -36.44 -4.23 13.64
C LEU A 305 -35.20 -4.47 12.76
N ILE A 306 -34.01 -4.59 13.36
CA ILE A 306 -32.77 -4.90 12.63
C ILE A 306 -32.83 -6.29 12.00
N ILE A 307 -33.31 -7.30 12.74
CA ILE A 307 -33.47 -8.66 12.22
C ILE A 307 -34.41 -8.68 11.02
N SER A 308 -35.55 -7.97 11.12
CA SER A 308 -36.52 -7.88 10.02
C SER A 308 -35.92 -7.20 8.78
N LEU A 309 -35.22 -6.08 8.94
CA LEU A 309 -34.54 -5.38 7.84
C LEU A 309 -33.43 -6.23 7.22
N THR A 310 -32.64 -6.91 8.05
CA THR A 310 -31.54 -7.78 7.61
C THR A 310 -32.07 -8.96 6.79
N ASN A 311 -33.08 -9.68 7.28
CA ASN A 311 -33.65 -10.81 6.56
C ASN A 311 -34.26 -10.40 5.23
N LYS A 312 -34.87 -9.21 5.17
CA LYS A 312 -35.44 -8.70 3.91
C LYS A 312 -34.37 -8.29 2.91
N LEU A 313 -33.25 -7.71 3.37
CA LEU A 313 -32.08 -7.45 2.54
C LEU A 313 -31.46 -8.74 1.99
N ILE A 314 -31.36 -9.80 2.81
CA ILE A 314 -30.89 -11.13 2.34
C ILE A 314 -31.79 -11.68 1.24
N GLU A 315 -33.11 -11.69 1.45
CA GLU A 315 -34.07 -12.16 0.43
C GLU A 315 -33.98 -11.39 -0.89
N ILE A 316 -33.67 -10.10 -0.82
CA ILE A 316 -33.44 -9.26 -1.98
C ILE A 316 -32.15 -9.67 -2.67
N ILE A 317 -31.05 -9.78 -1.94
CA ILE A 317 -29.72 -10.13 -2.47
C ILE A 317 -29.76 -11.49 -3.16
N ASP A 318 -30.43 -12.49 -2.57
CA ASP A 318 -30.61 -13.82 -3.17
C ASP A 318 -31.39 -13.78 -4.50
N LYS A 319 -32.20 -12.73 -4.72
CA LYS A 319 -32.96 -12.50 -5.97
C LYS A 319 -32.22 -11.62 -6.98
N LEU A 320 -31.18 -10.90 -6.57
CA LEU A 320 -30.40 -10.04 -7.44
C LEU A 320 -29.30 -10.89 -8.11
N ASP A 321 -29.49 -11.19 -9.39
CA ASP A 321 -28.58 -12.02 -10.16
C ASP A 321 -27.20 -11.34 -10.33
N SER A 322 -26.16 -12.16 -10.53
CA SER A 322 -24.71 -11.85 -10.61
C SER A 322 -24.26 -10.83 -11.68
N ASN A 323 -25.20 -10.13 -12.28
CA ASN A 323 -24.98 -9.07 -13.25
C ASN A 323 -24.72 -7.74 -12.52
N ASN A 324 -23.56 -7.14 -12.77
CA ASN A 324 -23.07 -5.86 -12.23
C ASN A 324 -24.06 -4.68 -12.40
N TYR A 325 -25.11 -4.61 -11.58
CA TYR A 325 -26.03 -3.47 -11.48
C TYR A 325 -25.81 -2.70 -10.16
N SER A 326 -26.12 -1.39 -10.19
CA SER A 326 -26.18 -0.53 -9.01
C SER A 326 -27.62 -0.37 -8.55
N TYR A 327 -27.88 -0.47 -7.24
CA TYR A 327 -29.23 -0.44 -6.67
C TYR A 327 -29.37 0.70 -5.66
N GLU A 328 -30.50 1.43 -5.68
CA GLU A 328 -30.86 2.42 -4.66
C GLU A 328 -31.90 1.81 -3.70
N VAL A 329 -31.61 1.80 -2.40
CA VAL A 329 -32.50 1.21 -1.37
C VAL A 329 -33.20 2.34 -0.61
N CYS A 330 -34.50 2.46 -0.82
CA CYS A 330 -35.35 3.43 -0.13
C CYS A 330 -35.98 2.78 1.11
N LEU A 331 -35.55 3.24 2.29
CA LEU A 331 -36.17 2.84 3.56
C LEU A 331 -37.38 3.73 3.83
N THR A 332 -38.57 3.14 3.85
CA THR A 332 -39.79 3.82 4.31
C THR A 332 -40.09 3.33 5.73
N MET A 333 -39.94 4.21 6.71
CA MET A 333 -40.16 3.87 8.10
C MET A 333 -41.55 4.31 8.54
N SER A 334 -42.24 3.48 9.33
CA SER A 334 -43.44 3.89 10.05
C SER A 334 -43.06 4.86 11.19
N GLU A 335 -44.01 5.68 11.65
CA GLU A 335 -43.80 6.62 12.76
C GLU A 335 -43.19 5.94 14.01
N GLU A 336 -43.65 4.73 14.34
CA GLU A 336 -43.14 3.94 15.47
C GLU A 336 -41.65 3.58 15.33
N ALA A 337 -41.19 3.30 14.11
CA ALA A 337 -39.79 2.93 13.84
C ALA A 337 -38.85 4.15 13.85
N GLY A 338 -39.37 5.35 13.52
CA GLY A 338 -38.67 6.62 13.67
C GLY A 338 -38.44 7.03 15.13
N VAL A 339 -39.24 6.50 16.08
CA VAL A 339 -39.02 6.70 17.52
C VAL A 339 -37.85 5.84 18.04
N ILE A 340 -37.60 4.69 17.41
CA ILE A 340 -36.51 3.77 17.80
C ILE A 340 -35.14 4.25 17.28
N TYR A 341 -35.13 4.97 16.15
CA TYR A 341 -33.93 5.46 15.49
C TYR A 341 -33.97 6.96 15.27
N ASN A 342 -33.03 7.69 15.89
CA ASN A 342 -32.99 9.14 15.80
C ASN A 342 -32.42 9.63 14.46
N THR A 343 -31.56 8.84 13.81
CA THR A 343 -30.92 9.21 12.54
C THR A 343 -30.69 8.01 11.61
N LEU A 344 -30.46 8.29 10.32
CA LEU A 344 -29.99 7.31 9.34
C LEU A 344 -28.65 6.68 9.72
N GLU A 345 -27.76 7.46 10.33
CA GLU A 345 -26.44 6.97 10.73
C GLU A 345 -26.53 5.98 11.91
N ASP A 346 -27.51 6.14 12.79
CA ASP A 346 -27.79 5.15 13.83
C ASP A 346 -28.19 3.80 13.21
N ILE A 347 -29.12 3.82 12.24
CA ILE A 347 -29.56 2.61 11.53
C ILE A 347 -28.38 1.92 10.83
N LYS A 348 -27.54 2.70 10.15
CA LYS A 348 -26.37 2.19 9.43
C LYS A 348 -25.35 1.59 10.38
N THR A 349 -25.04 2.29 11.47
CA THR A 349 -24.10 1.84 12.50
C THR A 349 -24.59 0.56 13.17
N ASP A 350 -25.88 0.49 13.50
CA ASP A 350 -26.45 -0.69 14.13
C ASP A 350 -26.57 -1.87 13.16
N LEU A 351 -26.91 -1.64 11.89
CA LEU A 351 -26.87 -2.69 10.86
C LEU A 351 -25.47 -3.29 10.70
N LEU A 352 -24.43 -2.46 10.75
CA LEU A 352 -23.04 -2.92 10.72
C LEU A 352 -22.72 -3.77 11.95
N ASN A 353 -23.09 -3.29 13.14
CA ASN A 353 -22.74 -3.90 14.43
C ASN A 353 -23.64 -5.08 14.86
N PHE A 354 -24.80 -5.30 14.23
CA PHE A 354 -25.77 -6.31 14.69
C PHE A 354 -25.34 -7.73 14.33
N ASN A 355 -25.27 -8.61 15.34
CA ASN A 355 -24.71 -9.95 15.19
C ASN A 355 -25.77 -10.96 14.68
N THR A 356 -26.23 -10.78 13.44
CA THR A 356 -27.01 -11.79 12.70
C THR A 356 -26.08 -12.81 12.05
N PRO A 357 -26.53 -14.06 11.78
CA PRO A 357 -25.71 -15.14 11.20
C PRO A 357 -25.46 -14.95 9.69
N MET A 358 -25.24 -13.70 9.29
CA MET A 358 -24.83 -13.30 7.94
C MET A 358 -23.33 -13.08 8.02
N ASN A 359 -22.57 -13.78 7.17
CA ASN A 359 -21.10 -13.74 7.16
C ASN A 359 -20.62 -12.28 7.17
N LEU A 360 -19.73 -11.93 8.10
CA LEU A 360 -19.15 -10.60 8.28
C LEU A 360 -18.56 -10.07 6.95
N GLU A 361 -18.03 -10.97 6.11
CA GLU A 361 -17.53 -10.71 4.76
C GLU A 361 -18.63 -10.20 3.80
N LEU A 362 -19.88 -10.66 3.94
CA LEU A 362 -20.99 -10.21 3.10
C LEU A 362 -21.48 -8.82 3.50
N LYS A 363 -21.45 -8.48 4.79
CA LYS A 363 -21.78 -7.13 5.29
C LYS A 363 -20.79 -6.07 4.81
N GLU A 364 -19.50 -6.37 4.89
CA GLU A 364 -18.44 -5.47 4.44
C GLU A 364 -18.40 -5.36 2.90
N ALA A 365 -18.69 -6.46 2.20
CA ALA A 365 -18.93 -6.46 0.76
C ALA A 365 -20.19 -5.67 0.39
N LEU A 366 -21.29 -5.76 1.13
CA LEU A 366 -22.54 -5.00 0.91
C LEU A 366 -22.30 -3.48 0.98
N CYS A 367 -21.56 -3.03 2.00
CA CYS A 367 -21.24 -1.61 2.15
C CYS A 367 -20.24 -1.10 1.09
N SER A 368 -19.34 -1.97 0.62
CA SER A 368 -18.32 -1.60 -0.37
C SER A 368 -18.78 -1.76 -1.83
N TYR A 369 -19.68 -2.70 -2.12
CA TYR A 369 -20.08 -3.10 -3.48
C TYR A 369 -21.26 -2.28 -4.01
N LEU A 370 -22.20 -1.87 -3.15
CA LEU A 370 -23.47 -1.31 -3.61
C LEU A 370 -23.53 0.23 -3.62
N ASN A 371 -22.53 0.93 -3.09
CA ASN A 371 -22.53 2.41 -3.03
C ASN A 371 -23.88 2.99 -2.57
N LEU A 372 -24.52 2.32 -1.59
CA LEU A 372 -25.92 2.55 -1.22
C LEU A 372 -26.12 3.97 -0.71
N ARG A 373 -26.96 4.74 -1.41
CA ARG A 373 -27.50 5.99 -0.90
C ARG A 373 -28.82 5.70 -0.21
N PHE A 374 -28.83 5.83 1.11
CA PHE A 374 -30.06 5.75 1.90
C PHE A 374 -30.79 7.08 1.83
N LYS A 375 -32.04 7.04 1.38
CA LYS A 375 -32.95 8.19 1.40
C LYS A 375 -34.16 7.83 2.27
N ILE A 376 -34.33 8.52 3.40
CA ILE A 376 -35.59 8.46 4.15
C ILE A 376 -36.59 9.30 3.39
N ILE A 377 -37.70 8.69 3.00
CA ILE A 377 -38.89 9.38 2.53
C ILE A 377 -39.90 9.27 3.66
N GLY A 378 -39.91 10.27 4.54
CA GLY A 378 -40.94 10.40 5.56
C GLY A 378 -42.03 11.35 5.07
N ASN A 379 -43.29 11.00 5.29
CA ASN A 379 -44.29 12.03 5.53
C ASN A 379 -44.12 12.41 7.01
N PHE A 380 -43.53 13.58 7.25
CA PHE A 380 -43.63 14.23 8.56
C PHE A 380 -45.03 14.79 8.74
#